data_AF-A0A2E5DGX8-F1
#
_entry.id   AF-A0A2E5DGX8-F1
#
_cell.length_a   1.000
_cell.length_b   1.000
_cell.length_c   1.000
_cell.angle_alpha   90.00
_cell.angle_beta   90.00
_cell.angle_gamma   90.00
#
_symmetry.space_group_name_H-M   'P 1'
#
loop_
_entity.id
_entity.type
_entity.pdbx_description
1 polymer ?
#
loop_
_entity_poly.entity_id
_entity_poly.type
_entity_poly.pdbx_seq_one_letter_code
_entity_poly.pdbx_strand_id
1 'polypeptide(L)'
;MFFPGFGTILNAVIMVITGSFGVFVGNKLPNRIRDISLSGLGLITIMVGVESFLDTSNAVIPLISILIGGIIGSLIEIEKKLESAGEWLKTKTYKNQNLKNNKSKNFVEGFVVASLIACVGPISILAPFKEIISNDLNLMYIKTGLDAIMVFIYSGTMGIGVIFSAISLLIVQGFFTLLAIILGNSFLNESMINELTSTGGLMILSIGLRLLNIKKLPTADMIPGLLIAPLIIKIQDFI
;
A
#
# COMPACT_ATOMS: atom_id res chain seq x y z
N MET A 1 17.93 -17.00 14.16
CA MET A 1 16.78 -16.22 14.67
C MET A 1 17.13 -14.76 14.51
N PHE A 2 16.51 -14.06 13.56
CA PHE A 2 16.59 -12.61 13.52
C PHE A 2 15.55 -12.03 14.50
N PHE A 3 15.70 -10.78 14.91
CA PHE A 3 14.81 -10.13 15.88
C PHE A 3 13.40 -9.89 15.28
N PRO A 4 12.36 -9.72 16.11
CA PRO A 4 11.00 -9.44 15.64
C PRO A 4 10.93 -8.22 14.71
N GLY A 5 10.43 -8.39 13.49
CA GLY A 5 10.33 -7.30 12.50
C GLY A 5 11.54 -7.16 11.59
N PHE A 6 12.48 -8.10 11.64
CA PHE A 6 13.59 -8.18 10.67
C PHE A 6 13.07 -8.22 9.24
N GLY A 7 12.02 -9.00 8.98
CA GLY A 7 11.39 -9.08 7.67
C GLY A 7 10.87 -7.74 7.16
N THR A 8 10.23 -6.98 8.05
CA THR A 8 9.74 -5.62 7.77
C THR A 8 10.86 -4.64 7.42
N ILE A 9 11.96 -4.67 8.17
CA ILE A 9 13.12 -3.81 7.89
C ILE A 9 13.78 -4.20 6.58
N LEU A 10 13.92 -5.51 6.32
CA LEU A 10 14.46 -6.01 5.06
C LEU A 10 13.63 -5.52 3.86
N ASN A 11 12.30 -5.61 3.95
CA ASN A 11 11.40 -5.10 2.91
C ASN A 11 11.62 -3.60 2.67
N ALA A 12 11.60 -2.79 3.73
CA ALA A 12 11.81 -1.35 3.64
C ALA A 12 13.18 -0.98 3.03
N VAL A 13 14.25 -1.68 3.41
CA VAL A 13 15.59 -1.47 2.84
C VAL A 13 15.61 -1.79 1.35
N ILE A 14 15.01 -2.92 0.94
CA ILE A 14 14.94 -3.33 -0.46
C ILE A 14 14.10 -2.34 -1.28
N MET A 15 12.97 -1.85 -0.75
CA MET A 15 12.20 -0.77 -1.38
C MET A 15 13.04 0.49 -1.58
N VAL A 16 13.84 0.89 -0.58
CA VAL A 16 14.71 2.08 -0.72
C VAL A 16 15.78 1.87 -1.79
N ILE A 17 16.42 0.71 -1.82
CA ILE A 17 17.45 0.38 -2.81
C ILE A 17 16.85 0.36 -4.22
N THR A 18 15.81 -0.45 -4.44
CA THR A 18 15.17 -0.60 -5.75
C THR A 18 14.50 0.69 -6.20
N GLY A 19 13.89 1.44 -5.28
CA GLY A 19 13.33 2.75 -5.53
C GLY A 19 14.40 3.76 -5.99
N SER A 20 15.58 3.75 -5.36
CA SER A 20 16.70 4.60 -5.77
C SER A 20 17.19 4.25 -7.18
N PHE A 21 17.31 2.96 -7.50
CA PHE A 21 17.62 2.51 -8.86
C PHE A 21 16.54 2.92 -9.87
N GLY A 22 15.26 2.77 -9.52
CA GLY A 22 14.16 3.18 -10.38
C GLY A 22 14.18 4.68 -10.67
N VAL A 23 14.42 5.55 -9.67
CA VAL A 23 14.60 7.00 -9.88
C VAL A 23 15.77 7.29 -10.80
N PHE A 24 16.91 6.61 -10.60
CA PHE A 24 18.10 6.79 -11.43
C PHE A 24 17.83 6.46 -12.91
N VAL A 25 17.15 5.34 -13.18
CA VAL A 25 16.75 4.94 -14.55
C VAL A 25 15.69 5.90 -15.10
N GLY A 26 14.67 6.21 -14.29
CA GLY A 26 13.55 7.07 -14.66
C GLY A 26 13.91 8.53 -14.96
N ASN A 27 15.02 9.03 -14.42
CA ASN A 27 15.54 10.35 -14.75
C ASN A 27 16.01 10.46 -16.21
N LYS A 28 16.28 9.33 -16.88
CA LYS A 28 16.68 9.27 -18.29
C LYS A 28 15.49 9.10 -19.25
N LEU A 29 14.28 8.88 -18.73
CA LEU A 29 13.11 8.62 -19.55
C LEU A 29 12.51 9.93 -20.13
N PRO A 30 12.21 9.97 -21.43
CA PRO A 30 11.39 11.03 -22.03
C PRO A 30 9.98 11.08 -21.39
N ASN A 31 9.38 12.27 -21.34
CA ASN A 31 8.04 12.46 -20.75
C ASN A 31 6.98 11.54 -21.38
N ARG A 32 7.00 11.37 -22.71
CA ARG A 32 6.08 10.47 -23.42
C ARG A 32 6.18 9.02 -22.93
N ILE A 33 7.39 8.54 -22.61
CA ILE A 33 7.58 7.18 -22.08
C ILE A 33 7.02 7.11 -20.66
N ARG A 34 7.30 8.11 -19.82
CA ARG A 34 6.75 8.21 -18.47
C ARG A 34 5.21 8.19 -18.46
N ASP A 35 4.56 8.93 -19.35
CA ASP A 35 3.09 9.01 -19.43
C ASP A 35 2.47 7.68 -19.87
N ILE A 36 3.05 7.02 -20.87
CA ILE A 36 2.61 5.68 -21.32
C ILE A 36 2.85 4.64 -20.21
N SER A 37 3.99 4.69 -19.52
CA SER A 37 4.29 3.79 -18.41
C SER A 37 3.32 3.99 -17.24
N LEU A 38 2.97 5.23 -16.88
CA LEU A 38 1.94 5.50 -15.86
C LEU A 38 0.57 4.95 -16.26
N SER A 39 0.22 5.07 -17.54
CA SER A 39 -1.01 4.49 -18.08
C SER A 39 -1.02 2.97 -17.98
N GLY A 40 0.09 2.31 -18.38
CA GLY A 40 0.25 0.87 -18.25
C GLY A 40 0.22 0.39 -16.80
N LEU A 41 0.88 1.11 -15.88
CA LEU A 41 0.80 0.86 -14.45
C LEU A 41 -0.63 0.94 -13.94
N GLY A 42 -1.36 2.02 -14.27
CA GLY A 42 -2.77 2.17 -13.88
C GLY A 42 -3.65 1.02 -14.37
N LEU A 43 -3.48 0.57 -15.61
CA LEU A 43 -4.21 -0.58 -16.15
C LEU A 43 -3.90 -1.88 -15.40
N ILE A 44 -2.62 -2.17 -15.14
CA ILE A 44 -2.21 -3.36 -14.38
C ILE A 44 -2.74 -3.27 -12.94
N THR A 45 -2.65 -2.11 -12.30
CA THR A 45 -3.20 -1.90 -10.95
C THR A 45 -4.70 -2.19 -10.92
N ILE A 46 -5.47 -1.73 -11.91
CA ILE A 46 -6.90 -2.06 -12.00
C ILE A 46 -7.09 -3.57 -12.10
N MET A 47 -6.35 -4.27 -12.96
CA MET A 47 -6.51 -5.71 -13.14
C MET A 47 -6.16 -6.49 -11.87
N VAL A 48 -5.08 -6.11 -11.16
CA VAL A 48 -4.74 -6.69 -9.86
C VAL A 48 -5.84 -6.45 -8.83
N GLY A 49 -6.42 -5.24 -8.80
CA GLY A 49 -7.54 -4.92 -7.92
C GLY A 49 -8.80 -5.73 -8.22
N VAL A 50 -9.11 -5.94 -9.51
CA VAL A 50 -10.21 -6.79 -9.96
C VAL A 50 -9.96 -8.24 -9.58
N GLU A 51 -8.79 -8.79 -9.89
CA GLU A 51 -8.40 -10.16 -9.52
C GLU A 51 -8.54 -10.38 -8.00
N SER A 52 -7.99 -9.46 -7.20
CA SER A 52 -8.09 -9.52 -5.74
C SER A 52 -9.52 -9.43 -5.23
N PHE A 53 -10.40 -8.67 -5.90
CA PHE A 53 -11.81 -8.59 -5.53
C PHE A 53 -12.59 -9.85 -5.90
N LEU A 54 -12.21 -10.54 -6.98
CA LEU A 54 -12.88 -11.76 -7.42
C LEU A 54 -12.65 -12.95 -6.49
N ASP A 55 -11.67 -12.87 -5.58
CA ASP A 55 -11.46 -13.83 -4.49
C ASP A 55 -12.52 -13.76 -3.37
N THR A 56 -13.48 -12.82 -3.46
CA THR A 56 -14.54 -12.66 -2.44
C THR A 56 -15.48 -13.86 -2.40
N SER A 57 -15.76 -14.33 -1.18
CA SER A 57 -16.82 -15.31 -0.94
C SER A 57 -18.18 -14.63 -0.83
N ASN A 58 -18.20 -13.35 -0.41
CA ASN A 58 -19.40 -12.56 -0.28
C ASN A 58 -19.13 -11.07 -0.54
N ALA A 59 -19.47 -10.60 -1.74
CA ALA A 59 -19.27 -9.21 -2.17
C ALA A 59 -19.96 -8.15 -1.26
N VAL A 60 -20.93 -8.55 -0.42
CA VAL A 60 -21.56 -7.65 0.56
C VAL A 60 -20.56 -7.24 1.65
N ILE A 61 -19.61 -8.12 2.02
CA ILE A 61 -18.67 -7.86 3.10
C ILE A 61 -17.67 -6.76 2.70
N PRO A 62 -16.97 -6.83 1.54
CA PRO A 62 -16.11 -5.74 1.08
C PRO A 62 -16.86 -4.43 0.88
N LEU A 63 -18.11 -4.49 0.41
CA LEU A 63 -18.97 -3.32 0.24
C LEU A 63 -19.22 -2.60 1.57
N ILE A 64 -19.74 -3.32 2.58
CA ILE A 64 -20.02 -2.75 3.90
C ILE A 64 -18.73 -2.26 4.55
N SER A 65 -17.64 -3.02 4.41
CA SER A 65 -16.33 -2.68 4.96
C SER A 65 -15.80 -1.37 4.41
N ILE A 66 -15.91 -1.16 3.09
CA ILE A 66 -15.52 0.09 2.46
C ILE A 66 -16.42 1.25 2.84
N LEU A 67 -17.74 1.05 2.95
CA LEU A 67 -18.66 2.12 3.31
C LEU A 67 -18.40 2.61 4.73
N ILE A 68 -18.38 1.69 5.70
CA ILE A 68 -18.11 2.03 7.10
C ILE A 68 -16.68 2.56 7.24
N GLY A 69 -15.71 1.89 6.60
CA GLY A 69 -14.31 2.27 6.62
C GLY A 69 -14.08 3.67 6.07
N GLY A 70 -14.68 3.98 4.92
CA GLY A 70 -14.65 5.29 4.27
C GLY A 70 -15.28 6.40 5.11
N ILE A 71 -16.40 6.13 5.79
CA ILE A 71 -17.01 7.09 6.72
C ILE A 71 -16.03 7.39 7.87
N ILE A 72 -15.50 6.35 8.51
CA ILE A 72 -14.56 6.49 9.63
C ILE A 72 -13.30 7.22 9.18
N GLY A 73 -12.70 6.81 8.07
CA GLY A 73 -11.46 7.42 7.58
C GLY A 73 -11.66 8.85 7.10
N SER A 74 -12.80 9.18 6.49
CA SER A 74 -13.14 10.55 6.09
C SER A 74 -13.30 11.46 7.32
N LEU A 75 -13.93 10.98 8.39
CA LEU A 75 -14.02 11.73 9.67
C LEU A 75 -12.64 11.97 10.30
N ILE A 76 -11.72 11.03 10.14
CA ILE A 76 -10.34 11.14 10.64
C ILE A 76 -9.44 11.94 9.67
N GLU A 77 -9.91 12.19 8.44
CA GLU A 77 -9.18 12.78 7.33
C GLU A 77 -7.86 12.02 6.99
N ILE A 78 -7.90 10.69 6.84
CA ILE A 78 -6.70 9.86 6.61
C ILE A 78 -5.98 10.26 5.32
N GLU A 79 -6.72 10.43 4.22
CA GLU A 79 -6.17 10.86 2.92
C GLU A 79 -5.43 12.18 3.05
N LYS A 80 -6.07 13.18 3.67
CA LYS A 80 -5.48 14.51 3.85
C LYS A 80 -4.24 14.48 4.74
N LYS A 81 -4.22 13.64 5.78
CA LYS A 81 -3.03 13.44 6.64
C LYS A 81 -1.89 12.80 5.87
N LEU A 82 -2.19 11.81 5.02
CA LEU A 82 -1.19 11.17 4.17
C LEU A 82 -0.64 12.14 3.11
N GLU A 83 -1.51 12.93 2.47
CA GLU A 83 -1.09 13.99 1.54
C GLU A 83 -0.24 15.06 2.24
N SER A 84 -0.64 15.51 3.42
CA SER A 84 0.11 16.48 4.23
C SER A 84 1.49 15.95 4.64
N ALA A 85 1.59 14.65 4.99
CA ALA A 85 2.87 14.01 5.25
C ALA A 85 3.75 13.98 3.99
N GLY A 86 3.16 13.70 2.82
CA GLY A 86 3.85 13.77 1.54
C GLY A 86 4.33 15.18 1.20
N GLU A 87 3.52 16.21 1.46
CA GLU A 87 3.92 17.62 1.29
C GLU A 87 5.04 18.01 2.23
N TRP A 88 4.96 17.61 3.50
CA TRP A 88 6.02 17.85 4.47
C TRP A 88 7.35 17.21 4.02
N LEU A 89 7.32 15.94 3.58
CA LEU A 89 8.48 15.25 3.03
C LEU A 89 9.03 15.97 1.80
N LYS A 90 8.15 16.39 0.88
CA LYS A 90 8.51 17.14 -0.32
C LYS A 90 9.27 18.43 0.02
N THR A 91 8.76 19.22 0.96
CA THR A 91 9.41 20.48 1.36
C THR A 91 10.78 20.24 1.99
N LYS A 92 10.94 19.15 2.75
CA LYS A 92 12.23 18.78 3.34
C LYS A 92 13.25 18.35 2.28
N THR A 93 12.81 17.60 1.26
CA THR A 93 13.69 17.11 0.18
C THR A 93 14.10 18.21 -0.80
N TYR A 94 13.21 19.14 -1.15
CA TYR A 94 13.46 20.17 -2.18
C TYR A 94 13.84 21.55 -1.63
N LYS A 95 14.31 21.64 -0.39
CA LYS A 95 14.52 22.89 0.38
C LYS A 95 15.36 24.00 -0.29
N ASN A 96 16.04 23.73 -1.41
CA ASN A 96 16.95 24.64 -2.12
C ASN A 96 16.77 24.71 -3.66
N GLN A 97 15.74 24.10 -4.24
CA GLN A 97 15.51 24.15 -5.70
C GLN A 97 14.26 24.98 -6.01
N ASN A 98 14.38 25.94 -6.93
CA ASN A 98 13.25 26.71 -7.46
C ASN A 98 12.07 25.77 -7.77
N LEU A 99 10.98 25.93 -7.02
CA LEU A 99 9.75 25.11 -6.99
C LEU A 99 8.97 25.07 -8.34
N LYS A 100 9.54 25.58 -9.42
CA LYS A 100 8.90 25.73 -10.74
C LYS A 100 8.98 24.49 -11.65
N ASN A 101 9.67 23.42 -11.25
CA ASN A 101 9.75 22.21 -12.08
C ASN A 101 8.56 21.28 -11.87
N ASN A 102 7.89 20.88 -12.97
CA ASN A 102 6.82 19.87 -13.03
C ASN A 102 7.19 18.53 -12.33
N LYS A 103 8.49 18.24 -12.14
CA LYS A 103 8.97 17.09 -11.35
C LYS A 103 8.48 17.10 -9.90
N SER A 104 8.07 18.24 -9.35
CA SER A 104 7.59 18.37 -7.97
C SER A 104 6.12 17.95 -7.77
N LYS A 105 5.29 17.94 -8.83
CA LYS A 105 3.86 17.57 -8.73
C LYS A 105 3.68 16.08 -8.44
N ASN A 106 4.52 15.23 -9.01
CA ASN A 106 4.39 13.78 -8.87
C ASN A 106 4.95 13.22 -7.56
N PHE A 107 5.62 14.04 -6.73
CA PHE A 107 6.20 13.57 -5.47
C PHE A 107 5.14 13.07 -4.50
N VAL A 108 4.15 13.92 -4.18
CA VAL A 108 3.11 13.59 -3.19
C VAL A 108 2.26 12.44 -3.72
N GLU A 109 1.87 12.51 -4.99
CA GLU A 109 1.13 11.44 -5.65
C GLU A 109 1.88 10.10 -5.63
N GLY A 110 3.19 10.11 -5.94
CA GLY A 110 4.02 8.91 -5.91
C GLY A 110 4.19 8.32 -4.51
N PHE A 111 4.34 9.19 -3.50
CA PHE A 111 4.34 8.76 -2.10
C PHE A 111 3.01 8.10 -1.72
N VAL A 112 1.89 8.77 -1.95
CA VAL A 112 0.55 8.29 -1.58
C VAL A 112 0.23 6.98 -2.27
N VAL A 113 0.38 6.91 -3.60
CA VAL A 113 0.08 5.71 -4.39
C VAL A 113 0.94 4.53 -3.94
N ALA A 114 2.25 4.73 -3.80
CA ALA A 114 3.14 3.64 -3.41
C ALA A 114 2.88 3.16 -1.98
N SER A 115 2.60 4.08 -1.04
CA SER A 115 2.23 3.73 0.33
C SER A 115 0.95 2.92 0.38
N LEU A 116 -0.06 3.30 -0.40
CA LEU A 116 -1.33 2.57 -0.44
C LEU A 116 -1.15 1.18 -1.04
N ILE A 117 -0.52 1.07 -2.22
CA ILE A 117 -0.28 -0.23 -2.86
C ILE A 117 0.53 -1.16 -1.93
N ALA A 118 1.57 -0.63 -1.27
CA ALA A 118 2.42 -1.42 -0.39
C ALA A 118 1.68 -1.87 0.90
N CYS A 119 0.75 -1.07 1.43
CA CYS A 119 0.14 -1.33 2.74
C CYS A 119 -1.26 -1.96 2.71
N VAL A 120 -2.00 -1.84 1.60
CA VAL A 120 -3.43 -2.21 1.52
C VAL A 120 -3.67 -3.72 1.31
N GLY A 121 -2.64 -4.47 0.93
CA GLY A 121 -2.76 -5.90 0.65
C GLY A 121 -2.85 -6.79 1.91
N PRO A 122 -3.50 -7.97 1.80
CA PRO A 122 -3.62 -8.95 2.90
C PRO A 122 -2.25 -9.45 3.38
N ILE A 123 -1.31 -9.60 2.44
CA ILE A 123 0.08 -10.02 2.68
C ILE A 123 0.80 -9.04 3.61
N SER A 124 0.46 -7.74 3.57
CA SER A 124 1.05 -6.72 4.47
C SER A 124 0.64 -6.91 5.93
N ILE A 125 -0.49 -7.58 6.18
CA ILE A 125 -0.96 -7.96 7.50
C ILE A 125 -0.45 -9.36 7.86
N LEU A 126 -0.57 -10.32 6.94
CA LEU A 126 -0.25 -11.73 7.20
C LEU A 126 1.25 -11.99 7.33
N ALA A 127 2.12 -11.29 6.58
CA ALA A 127 3.55 -11.53 6.64
C ALA A 127 4.15 -11.26 8.03
N PRO A 128 3.85 -10.12 8.68
CA PRO A 128 4.27 -9.89 10.07
C PRO A 128 3.75 -10.94 11.05
N PHE A 129 2.48 -11.34 10.93
CA PHE A 129 1.90 -12.36 11.80
C PHE A 129 2.62 -13.69 11.62
N LYS A 130 2.83 -14.15 10.38
CA LYS A 130 3.51 -15.42 10.09
C LYS A 130 4.99 -15.41 10.52
N GLU A 131 5.66 -14.27 10.37
CA GLU A 131 7.03 -14.07 10.89
C GLU A 131 7.07 -14.27 12.41
N ILE A 132 6.17 -13.64 13.16
CA ILE A 132 6.20 -13.70 14.63
C ILE A 132 5.74 -15.05 15.16
N ILE A 133 4.67 -15.58 14.59
CA ILE A 133 3.95 -16.73 15.13
C ILE A 133 4.57 -18.04 14.68
N SER A 134 4.87 -18.16 13.39
CA SER A 134 5.39 -19.40 12.79
C SER A 134 6.91 -19.36 12.61
N ASN A 135 7.56 -18.22 12.90
CA ASN A 135 8.96 -17.98 12.61
C ASN A 135 9.31 -18.26 11.13
N ASP A 136 8.34 -17.99 10.24
CA ASP A 136 8.42 -18.25 8.79
C ASP A 136 8.43 -16.93 8.01
N LEU A 137 9.57 -16.67 7.36
CA LEU A 137 9.81 -15.47 6.55
C LEU A 137 9.43 -15.66 5.07
N ASN A 138 8.98 -16.83 4.63
CA ASN A 138 8.70 -17.08 3.21
C ASN A 138 7.69 -16.09 2.64
N LEU A 139 6.60 -15.85 3.38
CA LEU A 139 5.54 -14.91 2.96
C LEU A 139 6.07 -13.46 2.93
N MET A 140 6.99 -13.14 3.84
CA MET A 140 7.68 -11.85 3.86
C MET A 140 8.64 -11.64 2.69
N TYR A 141 9.37 -12.68 2.29
CA TYR A 141 10.25 -12.63 1.11
C TYR A 141 9.45 -12.47 -0.17
N ILE A 142 8.32 -13.17 -0.29
CA ILE A 142 7.39 -12.98 -1.42
C ILE A 142 6.94 -11.51 -1.47
N LYS A 143 6.48 -10.96 -0.34
CA LYS A 143 6.07 -9.55 -0.26
C LYS A 143 7.17 -8.59 -0.66
N THR A 144 8.37 -8.82 -0.14
CA THR A 144 9.56 -8.01 -0.42
C THR A 144 9.88 -7.99 -1.91
N GLY A 145 9.79 -9.13 -2.59
CA GLY A 145 9.98 -9.21 -4.04
C GLY A 145 8.93 -8.41 -4.83
N LEU A 146 7.65 -8.52 -4.43
CA LEU A 146 6.56 -7.77 -5.05
C LEU A 146 6.73 -6.25 -4.88
N ASP A 147 7.00 -5.80 -3.65
CA ASP A 147 7.21 -4.38 -3.35
C ASP A 147 8.46 -3.82 -4.03
N ALA A 148 9.54 -4.62 -4.13
CA ALA A 148 10.76 -4.24 -4.83
C ALA A 148 10.50 -3.91 -6.30
N ILE A 149 9.76 -4.79 -6.99
CA ILE A 149 9.40 -4.61 -8.40
C ILE A 149 8.49 -3.39 -8.56
N MET A 150 7.46 -3.27 -7.70
CA MET A 150 6.53 -2.15 -7.74
C MET A 150 7.29 -0.83 -7.51
N VAL A 151 8.04 -0.71 -6.43
CA VAL A 151 8.77 0.52 -6.09
C VAL A 151 9.78 0.88 -7.18
N PHE A 152 10.48 -0.08 -7.79
CA PHE A 152 11.36 0.19 -8.92
C PHE A 152 10.62 0.84 -10.11
N ILE A 153 9.47 0.28 -10.50
CA ILE A 153 8.70 0.76 -11.66
C ILE A 153 8.04 2.12 -11.35
N TYR A 154 7.40 2.24 -10.18
CA TYR A 154 6.72 3.47 -9.76
C TYR A 154 7.72 4.60 -9.51
N SER A 155 8.89 4.35 -8.94
CA SER A 155 9.86 5.42 -8.69
C SER A 155 10.49 5.93 -9.99
N GLY A 156 10.63 5.07 -11.01
CA GLY A 156 11.05 5.50 -12.34
C GLY A 156 10.06 6.44 -13.02
N THR A 157 8.77 6.26 -12.76
CA THR A 157 7.69 7.03 -13.39
C THR A 157 7.20 8.21 -12.54
N MET A 158 7.05 8.07 -11.23
CA MET A 158 6.54 9.10 -10.32
C MET A 158 7.66 9.83 -9.55
N GLY A 159 8.87 9.29 -9.56
CA GLY A 159 10.05 9.93 -8.97
C GLY A 159 10.29 9.58 -7.51
N ILE A 160 11.08 10.42 -6.84
CA ILE A 160 11.67 10.12 -5.53
C ILE A 160 10.66 10.05 -4.38
N GLY A 161 9.45 10.60 -4.55
CA GLY A 161 8.36 10.48 -3.56
C GLY A 161 8.02 9.04 -3.23
N VAL A 162 8.13 8.12 -4.21
CA VAL A 162 7.86 6.70 -4.05
C VAL A 162 8.77 6.04 -3.01
N ILE A 163 10.04 6.47 -2.90
CA ILE A 163 11.00 5.89 -1.95
C ILE A 163 10.52 6.08 -0.49
N PHE A 164 9.83 7.18 -0.22
CA PHE A 164 9.32 7.47 1.11
C PHE A 164 8.15 6.56 1.52
N SER A 165 7.55 5.80 0.60
CA SER A 165 6.55 4.78 0.95
C SER A 165 7.11 3.69 1.87
N ALA A 166 8.44 3.47 1.87
CA ALA A 166 9.10 2.61 2.85
C ALA A 166 8.85 3.04 4.30
N ILE A 167 8.65 4.35 4.55
CA ILE A 167 8.28 4.86 5.88
C ILE A 167 6.85 4.43 6.24
N SER A 168 5.90 4.59 5.31
CA SER A 168 4.53 4.12 5.51
C SER A 168 4.48 2.61 5.73
N LEU A 169 5.25 1.84 4.95
CA LEU A 169 5.39 0.40 5.14
C LEU A 169 5.90 0.09 6.56
N LEU A 170 7.00 0.71 6.99
CA LEU A 170 7.56 0.47 8.33
C LEU A 170 6.54 0.75 9.44
N ILE A 171 5.76 1.82 9.30
CA ILE A 171 4.73 2.16 10.28
C ILE A 171 3.62 1.10 10.29
N VAL A 172 3.03 0.79 9.14
CA VAL A 172 1.88 -0.13 9.05
C VAL A 172 2.29 -1.56 9.38
N GLN A 173 3.35 -2.04 8.74
CA GLN A 173 3.82 -3.41 8.89
C GLN A 173 4.50 -3.61 10.25
N GLY A 174 5.19 -2.59 10.76
CA GLY A 174 5.72 -2.58 12.13
C GLY A 174 4.62 -2.60 13.18
N PHE A 175 3.52 -1.88 12.96
CA PHE A 175 2.32 -1.97 13.81
C PHE A 175 1.78 -3.40 13.85
N PHE A 176 1.62 -4.07 12.71
CA PHE A 176 1.18 -5.46 12.69
C PHE A 176 2.19 -6.44 13.30
N THR A 177 3.49 -6.16 13.18
CA THR A 177 4.54 -6.94 13.86
C THR A 177 4.37 -6.85 15.38
N LEU A 178 4.19 -5.65 15.93
CA LEU A 178 3.94 -5.43 17.35
C LEU A 178 2.63 -6.08 17.79
N LEU A 179 1.57 -5.94 16.98
CA LEU A 179 0.28 -6.53 17.26
C LEU A 179 0.36 -8.07 17.31
N ALA A 180 1.11 -8.70 16.41
CA ALA A 180 1.33 -10.14 16.40
C ALA A 180 2.08 -10.63 17.66
N ILE A 181 3.04 -9.84 18.17
CA ILE A 181 3.75 -10.15 19.43
C ILE A 181 2.76 -10.14 20.61
N ILE A 182 1.79 -9.23 20.62
CA ILE A 182 0.81 -9.08 21.71
C ILE A 182 -0.31 -10.13 21.61
N LEU A 183 -0.87 -10.33 20.42
CA LEU A 183 -2.09 -11.15 20.22
C LEU A 183 -1.82 -12.64 19.99
N GLY A 184 -0.65 -13.03 19.46
CA GLY A 184 -0.32 -14.43 19.19
C GLY A 184 -1.15 -15.12 18.09
N ASN A 185 -1.24 -16.45 18.17
CA ASN A 185 -1.41 -17.43 17.07
C ASN A 185 -2.82 -17.54 16.42
N SER A 186 -3.81 -16.69 16.73
CA SER A 186 -5.22 -17.06 16.46
C SER A 186 -6.17 -15.95 15.99
N PHE A 187 -5.70 -14.95 15.23
CA PHE A 187 -6.57 -13.81 14.89
C PHE A 187 -7.21 -13.83 13.49
N LEU A 188 -6.65 -14.54 12.49
CA LEU A 188 -7.16 -14.51 11.11
C LEU A 188 -7.35 -15.92 10.55
N ASN A 189 -8.58 -16.26 10.13
CA ASN A 189 -8.87 -17.48 9.35
C ASN A 189 -8.84 -17.20 7.84
N GLU A 190 -8.90 -18.24 7.00
CA GLU A 190 -8.87 -18.10 5.53
C GLU A 190 -10.01 -17.22 5.00
N SER A 191 -11.23 -17.34 5.54
CA SER A 191 -12.37 -16.50 5.15
C SER A 191 -12.13 -15.01 5.40
N MET A 192 -11.56 -14.66 6.56
CA MET A 192 -11.18 -13.29 6.92
C MET A 192 -10.11 -12.76 5.97
N ILE A 193 -9.17 -13.61 5.56
CA ILE A 193 -8.13 -13.26 4.59
C ILE A 193 -8.74 -12.98 3.22
N ASN A 194 -9.68 -13.80 2.75
CA ASN A 194 -10.33 -13.60 1.45
C ASN A 194 -11.10 -12.27 1.41
N GLU A 195 -11.86 -11.95 2.46
CA GLU A 195 -12.62 -10.70 2.50
C GLU A 195 -11.73 -9.47 2.72
N LEU A 196 -10.64 -9.60 3.48
CA LEU A 196 -9.59 -8.59 3.58
C LEU A 196 -8.94 -8.32 2.21
N THR A 197 -8.60 -9.39 1.47
CA THR A 197 -8.02 -9.32 0.12
C THR A 197 -8.96 -8.62 -0.84
N SER A 198 -10.23 -8.99 -0.80
CA SER A 198 -11.27 -8.43 -1.67
C SER A 198 -11.53 -6.95 -1.40
N THR A 199 -11.53 -6.58 -0.12
CA THR A 199 -11.62 -5.18 0.32
C THR A 199 -10.41 -4.37 -0.14
N GLY A 200 -9.21 -4.92 -0.01
CA GLY A 200 -7.98 -4.33 -0.54
C GLY A 200 -7.98 -4.22 -2.06
N GLY A 201 -8.56 -5.20 -2.77
CA GLY A 201 -8.71 -5.19 -4.22
C GLY A 201 -9.48 -3.97 -4.74
N LEU A 202 -10.58 -3.61 -4.08
CA LEU A 202 -11.36 -2.41 -4.42
C LEU A 202 -10.58 -1.10 -4.20
N MET A 203 -9.73 -1.04 -3.17
CA MET A 203 -8.82 0.08 -2.95
C MET A 203 -7.69 0.12 -3.99
N ILE A 204 -7.14 -1.02 -4.38
CA ILE A 204 -6.13 -1.09 -5.45
C ILE A 204 -6.76 -0.62 -6.76
N LEU A 205 -8.00 -1.02 -7.06
CA LEU A 205 -8.75 -0.55 -8.21
C LEU A 205 -8.91 0.97 -8.20
N SER A 206 -9.23 1.59 -7.06
CA SER A 206 -9.35 3.05 -6.95
C SER A 206 -8.01 3.77 -7.16
N ILE A 207 -6.89 3.17 -6.75
CA ILE A 207 -5.54 3.68 -7.05
C ILE A 207 -5.26 3.63 -8.55
N GLY A 208 -5.66 2.55 -9.23
CA GLY A 208 -5.54 2.44 -10.67
C GLY A 208 -6.31 3.54 -11.43
N LEU A 209 -7.55 3.84 -11.01
CA LEU A 209 -8.33 4.96 -11.56
C LEU A 209 -7.64 6.33 -11.33
N ARG A 210 -6.98 6.50 -10.19
CA ARG A 210 -6.20 7.69 -9.87
C ARG A 210 -4.97 7.81 -10.77
N LEU A 211 -4.25 6.72 -11.01
CA LEU A 211 -3.10 6.67 -11.92
C LEU A 211 -3.45 7.00 -13.38
N LEU A 212 -4.62 6.54 -13.83
CA LEU A 212 -5.16 6.86 -15.16
C LEU A 212 -5.74 8.28 -15.27
N ASN A 213 -5.71 9.07 -14.19
CA ASN A 213 -6.35 10.39 -14.09
C ASN A 213 -7.85 10.37 -14.45
N ILE A 214 -8.54 9.24 -14.25
CA ILE A 214 -9.99 9.13 -14.51
C ILE A 214 -10.77 9.75 -13.34
N LYS A 215 -10.45 9.32 -12.11
CA LYS A 215 -11.07 9.86 -10.89
C LYS A 215 -10.11 9.71 -9.71
N LYS A 216 -9.91 10.81 -8.98
CA LYS A 216 -9.17 10.78 -7.71
C LYS A 216 -10.14 10.42 -6.59
N LEU A 217 -10.03 9.18 -6.12
CA LEU A 217 -10.80 8.68 -4.98
C LEU A 217 -9.91 8.75 -3.72
N PRO A 218 -10.44 9.21 -2.57
CA PRO A 218 -9.70 9.25 -1.31
C PRO A 218 -9.53 7.84 -0.75
N THR A 219 -8.63 7.09 -1.36
CA THR A 219 -8.48 5.65 -1.11
C THR A 219 -7.95 5.39 0.29
N ALA A 220 -7.13 6.28 0.83
CA ALA A 220 -6.61 6.16 2.18
C ALA A 220 -7.72 6.28 3.24
N ASP A 221 -8.77 7.06 2.98
CA ASP A 221 -9.94 7.12 3.86
C ASP A 221 -10.66 5.77 3.95
N MET A 222 -10.48 4.88 2.96
CA MET A 222 -11.11 3.57 2.96
C MET A 222 -10.34 2.56 3.82
N ILE A 223 -9.07 2.83 4.19
CA ILE A 223 -8.18 1.90 4.94
C ILE A 223 -8.84 1.25 6.17
N PRO A 224 -9.62 1.96 7.02
CA PRO A 224 -10.28 1.32 8.16
C PRO A 224 -11.20 0.15 7.75
N GLY A 225 -11.65 0.11 6.50
CA GLY A 225 -12.37 -1.02 5.91
C GLY A 225 -11.59 -2.33 5.94
N LEU A 226 -10.27 -2.29 5.84
CA LEU A 226 -9.41 -3.49 5.98
C LEU A 226 -9.51 -4.11 7.37
N LEU A 227 -9.81 -3.33 8.42
CA LEU A 227 -10.06 -3.88 9.76
C LEU A 227 -11.51 -4.35 9.90
N ILE A 228 -12.45 -3.71 9.22
CA ILE A 228 -13.88 -4.03 9.33
C ILE A 228 -14.21 -5.36 8.64
N ALA A 229 -13.62 -5.66 7.49
CA ALA A 229 -13.85 -6.91 6.75
C ALA A 229 -13.64 -8.17 7.60
N PRO A 230 -12.47 -8.38 8.24
CA PRO A 230 -12.28 -9.53 9.13
C PRO A 230 -13.20 -9.49 10.36
N LEU A 231 -13.52 -8.32 10.90
CA LEU A 231 -14.42 -8.21 12.06
C LEU A 231 -15.85 -8.67 11.75
N ILE A 232 -16.36 -8.38 10.55
CA ILE A 232 -17.69 -8.82 10.12
C ILE A 232 -17.74 -10.36 10.07
N ILE A 233 -16.74 -11.01 9.46
CA ILE A 233 -16.65 -12.47 9.43
C ILE A 233 -16.61 -13.06 10.84
N LYS A 234 -15.80 -12.48 11.73
CA LYS A 234 -15.70 -12.95 13.12
C LYS A 234 -17.02 -12.87 13.88
N ILE A 235 -17.86 -11.87 13.58
CA ILE A 235 -19.21 -11.76 14.15
C ILE A 235 -20.15 -12.81 13.55
N GLN A 236 -20.05 -13.06 12.24
CA GLN A 236 -20.85 -14.07 11.56
C GLN A 236 -20.54 -15.49 12.07
N ASP A 237 -19.26 -15.81 12.32
CA ASP A 237 -18.84 -17.10 12.87
C ASP A 237 -19.32 -17.33 14.32
N PHE A 238 -19.76 -16.27 15.02
CA PHE A 238 -20.24 -16.34 16.40
C PHE A 238 -21.77 -16.50 16.51
N ILE A 239 -22.51 -16.24 15.43
CA ILE A 239 -23.99 -16.31 15.37
C ILE A 239 -24.41 -17.65 14.76
#